data_AF-D7N8N9-F1
#
_entry.id   AF-D7N8N9-F1
#
_cell.length_a   1.000
_cell.length_b   1.000
_cell.length_c   1.000
_cell.angle_alpha   90.00
_cell.angle_beta   90.00
_cell.angle_gamma   90.00
#
_symmetry.space_group_name_H-M   'P 1'
#
loop_
_entity.id
_entity.type
_entity.pdbx_description
1 polymer ?
#
loop_
_entity_poly.entity_id
_entity_poly.type
_entity_poly.pdbx_seq_one_letter_code
_entity_poly.pdbx_strand_id
1 'polypeptide(L)'
;MCRIYEDMILEKIPNTRYEILNNQYETEQRELSKEIDGLEKAIKRYEKETNRAKKFIRLIERYDNFDELTPTIINEFVEKILIHERDRKGSQTANQKVEIYFNFIGNYEPPKEELSEEEMQKLREEEEKERVRKDRLHQNYLKRKANGKQKEYEDRYKARREKKKQDKLKVLKRAGIPVCEMQNILIE
;
A
#
# COMPACT_ATOMS: atom_id res chain seq x y z
N MET A 1 -21.47 -31.56 -38.10
CA MET A 1 -22.35 -30.86 -39.05
C MET A 1 -22.70 -31.69 -40.29
N CYS A 2 -21.75 -32.28 -41.04
CA CYS A 2 -22.07 -32.96 -42.31
C CYS A 2 -23.11 -34.10 -42.24
N ARG A 3 -23.01 -35.03 -41.28
CA ARG A 3 -23.93 -36.19 -41.26
C ARG A 3 -25.40 -35.86 -41.02
N ILE A 4 -25.70 -34.87 -40.19
CA ILE A 4 -27.10 -34.54 -39.83
C ILE A 4 -27.79 -33.80 -41.00
N TYR A 5 -27.04 -32.95 -41.70
CA TYR A 5 -27.49 -32.31 -42.94
C TYR A 5 -27.68 -33.33 -44.07
N GLU A 6 -26.76 -34.30 -44.21
CA GLU A 6 -26.88 -35.38 -45.19
C GLU A 6 -28.12 -36.24 -44.94
N ASP A 7 -28.39 -36.62 -43.69
CA ASP A 7 -29.56 -37.42 -43.35
C ASP A 7 -30.89 -36.64 -43.47
N MET A 8 -30.88 -35.31 -43.36
CA MET A 8 -32.02 -34.44 -43.69
C MET A 8 -32.28 -34.42 -45.21
N ILE A 9 -31.25 -34.23 -46.04
CA ILE A 9 -31.38 -34.23 -47.51
C ILE A 9 -31.82 -35.60 -48.04
N LEU A 10 -31.44 -36.68 -47.35
CA LEU A 10 -31.88 -38.04 -47.63
C LEU A 10 -33.28 -38.38 -47.03
N GLU A 11 -34.00 -37.38 -46.48
CA GLU A 11 -35.33 -37.49 -45.86
C GLU A 11 -35.45 -38.52 -44.73
N LYS A 12 -34.32 -38.96 -44.16
CA LYS A 12 -34.32 -39.93 -43.06
C LYS A 12 -34.80 -39.32 -41.73
N ILE A 13 -34.76 -37.99 -41.63
CA ILE A 13 -35.14 -37.24 -40.44
C ILE A 13 -36.09 -36.10 -40.84
N PRO A 14 -37.24 -35.92 -40.16
CA PRO A 14 -38.13 -34.78 -40.40
C PRO A 14 -37.45 -33.44 -40.07
N ASN A 15 -37.74 -32.39 -40.85
CA ASN A 15 -37.17 -31.04 -40.66
C ASN A 15 -37.33 -30.48 -39.23
N THR A 16 -38.46 -30.75 -38.58
CA THR A 16 -38.71 -30.32 -37.20
C THR A 16 -37.70 -30.91 -36.21
N ARG A 17 -37.31 -32.16 -36.41
CA ARG A 17 -36.35 -32.86 -35.56
C ARG A 17 -34.92 -32.44 -35.88
N TYR A 18 -34.64 -32.10 -37.13
CA TYR A 18 -33.38 -31.49 -37.56
C TYR A 18 -33.13 -30.14 -36.84
N GLU A 19 -34.12 -29.25 -36.83
CA GLU A 19 -33.99 -27.92 -36.20
C GLU A 19 -33.69 -28.01 -34.70
N ILE A 20 -34.39 -28.87 -33.96
CA ILE A 20 -34.16 -29.08 -32.53
C ILE A 20 -32.73 -29.56 -32.27
N LEU A 21 -32.30 -30.57 -33.03
CA LEU A 21 -30.99 -31.18 -32.86
C LEU A 21 -29.86 -30.21 -33.25
N ASN A 22 -30.04 -29.45 -34.33
CA ASN A 22 -29.10 -28.43 -34.77
C ASN A 22 -28.95 -27.33 -33.70
N ASN A 23 -30.06 -26.85 -33.14
CA ASN A 23 -30.03 -25.85 -32.08
C ASN A 23 -29.30 -26.36 -30.82
N GLN A 24 -29.51 -27.62 -30.44
CA GLN A 24 -28.78 -28.23 -29.32
C GLN A 24 -27.27 -28.30 -29.59
N TYR A 25 -26.87 -28.76 -30.77
CA TYR A 25 -25.46 -28.79 -31.16
C TYR A 25 -24.83 -27.40 -31.23
N GLU A 26 -25.55 -26.40 -31.73
CA GLU A 26 -25.07 -25.02 -31.72
C GLU A 26 -24.90 -24.49 -30.29
N THR A 27 -25.82 -24.80 -29.37
CA THR A 27 -25.68 -24.42 -27.97
C THR A 27 -24.47 -25.09 -27.31
N GLU A 28 -24.32 -26.41 -27.48
CA GLU A 28 -23.17 -27.15 -26.95
C GLU A 28 -21.85 -26.64 -27.54
N GLN A 29 -21.79 -26.38 -28.85
CA GLN A 29 -20.60 -25.86 -29.49
C GLN A 29 -20.21 -24.47 -28.95
N ARG A 30 -21.20 -23.59 -28.71
CA ARG A 30 -20.94 -22.27 -28.11
C ARG A 30 -20.46 -22.38 -26.67
N GLU A 31 -21.01 -23.30 -25.89
CA GLU A 31 -20.59 -23.55 -24.50
C GLU A 31 -19.16 -24.08 -24.44
N LEU A 32 -18.86 -25.12 -25.23
CA LEU A 32 -17.51 -25.69 -25.33
C LEU A 32 -16.49 -24.67 -25.82
N SER A 33 -16.85 -23.84 -26.82
CA SER A 33 -15.96 -22.78 -27.31
C SER A 33 -15.64 -21.75 -26.21
N LYS A 34 -16.64 -21.35 -25.41
CA LYS A 34 -16.42 -20.47 -24.25
C LYS A 34 -15.54 -21.12 -23.19
N GLU A 35 -15.71 -22.41 -22.95
CA GLU A 35 -14.90 -23.15 -22.00
C GLU A 35 -13.44 -23.23 -22.46
N ILE A 36 -13.21 -23.57 -23.73
CA ILE A 36 -11.87 -23.56 -24.36
C ILE A 36 -11.22 -22.18 -24.21
N ASP A 37 -11.94 -21.11 -24.55
CA ASP A 37 -11.44 -19.74 -24.39
C ASP A 37 -11.09 -19.41 -22.93
N GLY A 38 -11.88 -19.91 -21.98
CA GLY A 38 -11.62 -19.77 -20.55
C GLY A 38 -10.36 -20.50 -20.10
N LEU A 39 -10.22 -21.75 -20.51
CA LEU A 39 -9.07 -22.60 -20.20
C LEU A 39 -7.78 -22.06 -20.84
N GLU A 40 -7.82 -21.63 -22.10
CA GLU A 40 -6.68 -21.00 -22.75
C GLU A 40 -6.21 -19.74 -22.04
N LYS A 41 -7.15 -18.90 -21.58
CA LYS A 41 -6.82 -17.71 -20.78
C LYS A 41 -6.18 -18.09 -19.45
N ALA A 42 -6.64 -19.16 -18.80
CA ALA A 42 -6.04 -19.66 -17.58
C ALA A 42 -4.61 -20.17 -17.82
N ILE A 43 -4.38 -20.99 -18.85
CA ILE A 43 -3.05 -21.48 -19.24
C ILE A 43 -2.11 -20.30 -19.52
N LYS A 44 -2.52 -19.33 -20.32
CA LYS A 44 -1.71 -18.13 -20.62
C LYS A 44 -1.35 -17.33 -19.37
N ARG A 45 -2.22 -17.29 -18.36
CA ARG A 45 -1.91 -16.66 -17.05
C ARG A 45 -0.83 -17.42 -16.31
N TYR A 46 -0.96 -18.75 -16.18
CA TYR A 46 0.03 -19.59 -15.51
C TYR A 46 1.40 -19.57 -16.23
N GLU A 47 1.42 -19.61 -17.56
CA GLU A 47 2.66 -19.47 -18.34
C GLU A 47 3.31 -18.10 -18.09
N LYS A 48 2.52 -17.03 -17.99
CA LYS A 48 3.05 -15.70 -17.67
C LYS A 48 3.64 -15.65 -16.26
N GLU A 49 2.98 -16.25 -15.27
CA GLU A 49 3.45 -16.31 -13.88
C GLU A 49 4.73 -17.15 -13.74
N THR A 50 4.78 -18.34 -14.35
CA THR A 50 5.98 -19.18 -14.37
C THR A 50 7.16 -18.49 -15.08
N ASN A 51 6.90 -17.79 -16.18
CA ASN A 51 7.93 -17.02 -16.88
C ASN A 51 8.41 -15.82 -16.03
N ARG A 52 7.54 -15.19 -15.24
CA ARG A 52 7.94 -14.14 -14.29
C ARG A 52 8.83 -14.73 -13.20
N ALA A 53 8.45 -15.84 -12.58
CA ALA A 53 9.27 -16.51 -11.57
C ALA A 53 10.66 -16.89 -12.11
N LYS A 54 10.73 -17.43 -13.34
CA LYS A 54 12.01 -17.72 -14.01
C LYS A 54 12.87 -16.46 -14.21
N LYS A 55 12.27 -15.32 -14.56
CA LYS A 55 12.99 -14.05 -14.69
C LYS A 55 13.52 -13.56 -13.35
N PHE A 56 12.76 -13.74 -12.27
CA PHE A 56 13.19 -13.39 -10.92
C PHE A 56 14.40 -14.22 -10.49
N ILE A 57 14.37 -15.53 -10.70
CA ILE A 57 15.50 -16.41 -10.38
C ILE A 57 16.75 -15.96 -11.15
N ARG A 58 16.62 -15.65 -12.45
CA ARG A 58 17.75 -15.12 -13.24
C ARG A 58 18.28 -13.77 -12.75
N LEU A 59 17.42 -12.94 -12.15
CA LEU A 59 17.86 -11.69 -11.52
C LEU A 59 18.64 -11.97 -10.24
N ILE A 60 18.17 -12.91 -9.40
CA ILE A 60 18.92 -13.33 -8.21
C ILE A 60 20.27 -13.90 -8.61
N GLU A 61 20.32 -14.84 -9.56
CA GLU A 61 21.57 -15.46 -10.03
C GLU A 61 22.59 -14.43 -10.53
N ARG A 62 22.14 -13.33 -11.15
CA ARG A 62 23.02 -12.26 -11.62
C ARG A 62 23.70 -11.51 -10.47
N TYR A 63 22.98 -11.33 -9.37
CA TYR A 63 23.39 -10.52 -8.23
C TYR A 63 23.69 -11.40 -7.01
N ASP A 64 24.00 -12.68 -7.18
CA ASP A 64 24.19 -13.57 -6.06
C ASP A 64 25.44 -13.17 -5.26
N ASN A 65 25.25 -12.82 -3.98
CA ASN A 65 26.24 -12.24 -3.03
C ASN A 65 26.66 -10.78 -3.31
N PHE A 66 25.77 -9.80 -3.06
CA PHE A 66 26.19 -8.40 -2.90
C PHE A 66 26.49 -8.07 -1.44
N ASP A 67 27.70 -7.56 -1.19
CA ASP A 67 28.09 -6.98 0.11
C ASP A 67 27.39 -5.64 0.37
N GLU A 68 27.04 -4.91 -0.69
CA GLU A 68 26.41 -3.58 -0.61
C GLU A 68 25.12 -3.50 -1.46
N LEU A 69 24.02 -3.11 -0.82
CA LEU A 69 22.74 -2.91 -1.49
C LEU A 69 22.72 -1.54 -2.21
N THR A 70 22.96 -1.56 -3.52
CA THR A 70 22.93 -0.33 -4.32
C THR A 70 21.50 0.07 -4.73
N PRO A 71 21.19 1.37 -4.87
CA PRO A 71 19.87 1.84 -5.33
C PRO A 71 19.45 1.25 -6.68
N THR A 72 20.41 0.98 -7.56
CA THR A 72 20.16 0.33 -8.86
C THR A 72 19.58 -1.06 -8.69
N ILE A 73 20.15 -1.87 -7.78
CA ILE A 73 19.66 -3.21 -7.46
C ILE A 73 18.25 -3.12 -6.87
N ILE A 74 18.02 -2.22 -5.91
CA ILE A 74 16.70 -2.04 -5.29
C ILE A 74 15.64 -1.74 -6.34
N ASN A 75 15.92 -0.81 -7.27
CA ASN A 75 14.97 -0.45 -8.32
C ASN A 75 14.70 -1.60 -9.30
N GLU A 76 15.67 -2.49 -9.52
CA GLU A 76 15.48 -3.69 -10.34
C GLU A 76 14.66 -4.77 -9.63
N PHE A 77 14.77 -4.89 -8.30
CA PHE A 77 14.07 -5.91 -7.53
C PHE A 77 12.71 -5.50 -7.01
N VAL A 78 12.49 -4.22 -6.71
CA VAL A 78 11.29 -3.72 -6.03
C VAL A 78 10.42 -2.95 -7.02
N GLU A 79 9.16 -3.38 -7.16
CA GLU A 79 8.16 -2.70 -7.97
C GLU A 79 7.64 -1.46 -7.23
N LYS A 80 7.23 -1.65 -5.98
CA LYS A 80 6.69 -0.60 -5.11
C LYS A 80 6.82 -0.97 -3.64
N ILE A 81 6.86 0.07 -2.82
CA ILE A 81 6.84 -0.05 -1.35
C ILE A 81 5.59 0.68 -0.86
N LEU A 82 4.68 -0.07 -0.23
CA LEU A 82 3.52 0.52 0.43
C LEU A 82 3.83 0.72 1.90
N ILE A 83 3.69 1.97 2.34
CA ILE A 83 3.95 2.38 3.72
C ILE A 83 2.60 2.73 4.34
N HIS A 84 2.19 1.95 5.34
CA HIS A 84 0.93 2.18 6.04
C HIS A 84 1.07 3.27 7.12
N GLU A 85 -0.06 3.74 7.63
CA GLU A 85 -0.08 4.68 8.76
C GLU A 85 0.53 4.03 10.02
N ARG A 86 1.16 4.85 10.85
CA ARG A 86 1.73 4.42 12.14
C ARG A 86 0.64 4.29 13.18
N ASP A 87 0.79 3.32 14.09
CA ASP A 87 -0.13 3.16 15.23
C ASP A 87 -0.19 4.40 16.13
N ARG A 88 0.92 5.16 16.24
CA ARG A 88 0.99 6.37 17.06
C ARG A 88 1.67 7.52 16.32
N LYS A 89 0.87 8.54 16.00
CA LYS A 89 1.33 9.77 15.34
C LYS A 89 2.38 10.51 16.17
N GLY A 90 3.50 10.88 15.54
CA GLY A 90 4.59 11.64 16.16
C GLY A 90 5.55 10.85 17.04
N SER A 91 5.35 9.54 17.20
CA SER A 91 6.32 8.67 17.88
C SER A 91 7.46 8.29 16.92
N GLN A 92 8.70 8.36 17.39
CA GLN A 92 9.87 7.89 16.65
C GLN A 92 10.02 6.35 16.71
N THR A 93 9.47 5.73 17.75
CA THR A 93 9.58 4.28 18.04
C THR A 93 8.26 3.53 17.84
N ALA A 94 7.32 4.10 17.08
CA ALA A 94 6.11 3.37 16.72
C ALA A 94 6.39 2.44 15.55
N ASN A 95 5.88 1.22 15.62
CA ASN A 95 5.94 0.26 14.53
C ASN A 95 5.16 0.82 13.34
N GLN A 96 5.70 0.62 12.15
CA GLN A 96 5.08 1.02 10.89
C GLN A 96 5.06 -0.20 9.98
N LYS A 97 3.86 -0.58 9.52
CA LYS A 97 3.73 -1.69 8.58
C LYS A 97 4.24 -1.25 7.20
N VAL A 98 5.20 -1.99 6.66
CA VAL A 98 5.75 -1.78 5.32
C VAL A 98 5.50 -3.05 4.52
N GLU A 99 4.90 -2.91 3.34
CA GLU A 99 4.69 -3.99 2.39
C GLU A 99 5.56 -3.74 1.15
N ILE A 100 6.44 -4.69 0.86
CA ILE A 100 7.38 -4.61 -0.26
C ILE A 100 6.88 -5.53 -1.36
N TYR A 101 6.58 -4.94 -2.52
CA TYR A 101 6.21 -5.69 -3.72
C TYR A 101 7.46 -5.85 -4.59
N PHE A 102 7.88 -7.09 -4.76
CA PHE A 102 8.99 -7.43 -5.63
C PHE A 102 8.53 -7.53 -7.08
N ASN A 103 9.38 -7.09 -7.99
CA ASN A 103 9.22 -7.35 -9.41
C ASN A 103 9.09 -8.86 -9.61
N PHE A 104 8.14 -9.28 -10.44
CA PHE A 104 7.87 -10.67 -10.85
C PHE A 104 7.16 -11.60 -9.83
N ILE A 105 7.31 -11.40 -8.51
CA ILE A 105 6.70 -12.26 -7.47
C ILE A 105 5.59 -11.56 -6.67
N GLY A 106 5.61 -10.23 -6.58
CA GLY A 106 4.62 -9.47 -5.81
C GLY A 106 4.95 -9.41 -4.32
N ASN A 107 3.94 -9.48 -3.45
CA ASN A 107 4.14 -9.43 -2.00
C ASN A 107 4.74 -10.74 -1.51
N TYR A 108 5.99 -10.71 -1.09
CA TYR A 108 6.68 -11.85 -0.51
C TYR A 108 6.71 -11.71 1.01
N GLU A 109 6.11 -12.68 1.70
CA GLU A 109 6.24 -12.79 3.15
C GLU A 109 7.29 -13.86 3.46
N PRO A 110 8.46 -13.48 4.00
CA PRO A 110 9.46 -14.46 4.40
C PRO A 110 8.88 -15.40 5.46
N PRO A 111 9.23 -16.70 5.43
CA PRO A 111 8.89 -17.62 6.50
C PRO A 111 9.34 -17.04 7.83
N LYS A 112 8.40 -16.88 8.76
CA LYS A 112 8.73 -16.42 10.11
C LYS A 112 9.35 -17.59 10.84
N GLU A 113 10.58 -17.44 11.33
CA GLU A 113 11.13 -18.37 12.30
C GLU A 113 10.18 -18.39 13.51
N GLU A 114 9.62 -19.57 13.80
CA GLU A 114 8.77 -19.74 14.96
C GLU A 114 9.66 -19.65 16.20
N LEU A 115 9.71 -18.46 16.81
CA LEU A 115 10.30 -18.24 18.12
C LEU A 115 9.66 -19.20 19.14
N SER A 116 10.46 -19.70 20.08
CA SER A 116 9.93 -20.54 21.16
C SER A 116 8.80 -19.82 21.90
N GLU A 117 7.80 -20.54 22.40
CA GLU A 117 6.65 -19.96 23.10
C GLU A 117 7.08 -19.03 24.25
N GLU A 118 8.17 -19.38 24.94
CA GLU A 118 8.75 -18.57 26.01
C GLU A 118 9.35 -17.24 25.52
N GLU A 119 9.99 -17.25 24.35
CA GLU A 119 10.58 -16.04 23.74
C GLU A 119 9.49 -15.10 23.25
N MET A 120 8.43 -15.65 22.64
CA MET A 120 7.24 -14.90 22.26
C MET A 120 6.56 -14.24 23.47
N GLN A 121 6.47 -14.95 24.60
CA GLN A 121 5.88 -14.39 25.83
C GLN A 121 6.74 -13.25 26.39
N LYS A 122 8.06 -13.40 26.45
CA LYS A 122 8.98 -12.34 26.88
C LYS A 122 8.87 -11.09 26.02
N LEU A 123 8.85 -11.25 24.70
CA LEU A 123 8.67 -10.13 23.77
C LEU A 123 7.35 -9.40 24.00
N ARG A 124 6.24 -10.13 24.17
CA ARG A 124 4.92 -9.52 24.48
C ARG A 124 4.94 -8.77 25.81
N GLU A 125 5.53 -9.34 26.84
CA GLU A 125 5.65 -8.67 28.14
C GLU A 125 6.47 -7.39 28.05
N GLU A 126 7.58 -7.40 27.32
CA GLU A 126 8.42 -6.22 27.09
C GLU A 126 7.67 -5.14 26.30
N GLU A 127 6.97 -5.53 25.23
CA GLU A 127 6.13 -4.62 24.45
C GLU A 127 5.02 -3.99 25.30
N GLU A 128 4.36 -4.77 26.16
CA GLU A 128 3.34 -4.27 27.09
C GLU A 128 3.92 -3.29 28.12
N LYS A 129 5.06 -3.62 28.73
CA LYS A 129 5.76 -2.74 29.68
C LYS A 129 6.09 -1.39 29.03
N GLU A 130 6.60 -1.41 27.79
CA GLU A 130 6.90 -0.19 27.03
C GLU A 130 5.63 0.59 26.64
N ARG A 131 4.54 -0.08 26.26
CA ARG A 131 3.25 0.57 26.01
C ARG A 131 2.71 1.28 27.26
N VAL A 132 2.68 0.60 28.39
CA VAL A 132 2.21 1.15 29.67
C VAL A 132 3.07 2.36 30.08
N ARG A 133 4.39 2.27 29.91
CA ARG A 133 5.31 3.39 30.17
C ARG A 133 5.00 4.61 29.30
N LYS A 134 4.82 4.40 27.99
CA LYS A 134 4.47 5.48 27.03
C LYS A 134 3.12 6.12 27.35
N ASP A 135 2.13 5.33 27.76
CA ASP A 135 0.80 5.83 28.09
C ASP A 135 0.76 6.59 29.41
N ARG A 136 1.49 6.11 30.43
CA ARG A 136 1.69 6.85 31.68
C ARG A 136 2.36 8.20 31.43
N LEU A 137 3.39 8.25 30.59
CA LEU A 137 4.04 9.51 30.21
C LEU A 137 3.07 10.45 29.49
N HIS A 138 2.25 9.91 28.58
CA HIS A 138 1.25 10.68 27.85
C HIS A 138 0.16 11.24 28.77
N GLN A 139 -0.36 10.44 29.71
CA GLN A 139 -1.32 10.91 30.71
C GLN A 139 -0.74 12.05 31.56
N ASN A 140 0.53 11.93 31.99
CA ASN A 140 1.20 12.99 32.73
C ASN A 140 1.37 14.26 31.89
N TYR A 141 1.67 14.13 30.59
CA TYR A 141 1.72 15.26 29.67
C TYR A 141 0.36 15.95 29.55
N LEU A 142 -0.72 15.19 29.35
CA LEU A 142 -2.09 15.73 29.27
C LEU A 142 -2.47 16.45 30.57
N LYS A 143 -2.16 15.88 31.75
CA LYS A 143 -2.37 16.53 33.05
C LYS A 143 -1.61 17.86 33.15
N ARG A 144 -0.35 17.92 32.68
CA ARG A 144 0.44 19.18 32.65
C ARG A 144 -0.16 20.22 31.71
N LYS A 145 -0.70 19.81 30.56
CA LYS A 145 -1.39 20.71 29.62
C LYS A 145 -2.73 21.20 30.19
N ALA A 146 -3.48 20.31 30.84
CA ALA A 146 -4.76 20.64 31.48
C ALA A 146 -4.62 21.64 32.64
N ASN A 147 -3.48 21.63 33.33
CA ASN A 147 -3.19 22.58 34.43
C ASN A 147 -3.17 24.06 34.01
N GLY A 148 -3.30 24.41 32.73
CA GLY A 148 -3.61 25.77 32.28
C GLY A 148 -2.47 26.79 32.41
N LYS A 149 -1.44 26.53 33.23
CA LYS A 149 -0.27 27.41 33.45
C LYS A 149 0.43 27.83 32.17
N GLN A 150 0.45 26.97 31.16
CA GLN A 150 1.01 27.31 29.85
C GLN A 150 0.15 28.33 29.10
N LYS A 151 -1.17 28.21 29.18
CA LYS A 151 -2.12 29.19 28.63
C LYS A 151 -2.00 30.52 29.38
N GLU A 152 -1.92 30.48 30.71
CA GLU A 152 -1.67 31.67 31.54
C GLU A 152 -0.35 32.37 31.18
N TYR A 153 0.72 31.60 30.93
CA TYR A 153 2.00 32.14 30.48
C TYR A 153 1.90 32.78 29.08
N GLU A 154 1.26 32.09 28.13
CA GLU A 154 1.03 32.60 26.78
C GLU A 154 0.21 33.89 26.81
N ASP A 155 -0.86 33.95 27.61
CA ASP A 155 -1.71 35.14 27.78
C ASP A 155 -0.94 36.31 28.41
N ARG A 156 -0.12 36.06 29.44
CA ARG A 156 0.77 37.09 30.04
C ARG A 156 1.74 37.67 29.04
N TYR A 157 2.30 36.86 28.14
CA TYR A 157 3.27 37.29 27.15
C TYR A 157 2.66 37.74 25.83
N LYS A 158 1.37 37.45 25.58
CA LYS A 158 0.63 37.81 24.36
C LYS A 158 0.65 39.32 24.13
N ALA A 159 0.29 40.10 25.15
CA ALA A 159 0.29 41.57 25.07
C ALA A 159 1.70 42.13 24.77
N ARG A 160 2.76 41.51 25.32
CA ARG A 160 4.15 41.92 25.06
C ARG A 160 4.59 41.58 23.63
N ARG A 161 4.20 40.41 23.10
CA ARG A 161 4.43 40.04 21.70
C ARG A 161 3.67 40.95 20.74
N GLU A 162 2.41 41.23 21.02
CA GLU A 162 1.58 42.12 20.21
C GLU A 162 2.15 43.54 20.19
N LYS A 163 2.59 44.08 21.33
CA LYS A 163 3.31 45.37 21.39
C LYS A 163 4.58 45.36 20.55
N LYS A 164 5.46 44.35 20.72
CA LYS A 164 6.67 44.22 19.88
C LYS A 164 6.34 44.10 18.39
N LYS A 165 5.28 43.39 18.02
CA LYS A 165 4.80 43.25 16.63
C LYS A 165 4.30 44.58 16.09
N GLN A 166 3.53 45.33 16.88
CA GLN A 166 3.06 46.67 16.53
C GLN A 166 4.21 47.67 16.40
N ASP A 167 5.21 47.60 17.27
CA ASP A 167 6.38 48.49 17.22
C ASP A 167 7.27 48.14 16.03
N LYS A 168 7.52 46.85 15.74
CA LYS A 168 8.19 46.39 14.51
C LYS A 168 7.45 46.88 13.26
N LEU A 169 6.11 46.80 13.26
CA LEU A 169 5.27 47.32 12.17
C LEU A 169 5.39 48.85 12.01
N LYS A 170 5.43 49.62 13.11
CA LYS A 170 5.64 51.08 13.06
C LYS A 170 7.01 51.45 12.51
N VAL A 171 8.06 50.74 12.92
CA VAL A 171 9.43 50.94 12.43
C VAL A 171 9.51 50.69 10.93
N LEU A 172 8.97 49.55 10.48
CA LEU A 172 9.02 49.20 9.06
C LEU A 172 8.17 50.14 8.18
N LYS A 173 7.05 50.69 8.70
CA LYS A 173 6.25 51.72 8.02
C LYS A 173 7.00 53.05 7.89
N ARG A 174 7.76 53.44 8.91
CA ARG A 174 8.63 54.63 8.86
C ARG A 174 9.79 54.48 7.87
N ALA A 175 10.25 53.25 7.64
CA ALA A 175 11.28 52.92 6.67
C ALA A 175 10.76 52.87 5.21
N GLY A 176 9.46 53.12 4.97
CA GLY A 176 8.89 53.20 3.63
C GLY A 176 8.68 51.85 2.92
N ILE A 177 8.72 50.73 3.65
CA ILE A 177 8.61 49.39 3.08
C ILE A 177 7.14 49.10 2.67
N PRO A 178 6.88 48.64 1.43
CA PRO A 178 5.53 48.35 0.96
C PRO A 178 4.85 47.21 1.73
N VAL A 179 3.52 47.31 1.89
CA VAL A 179 2.73 46.47 2.81
C VAL A 179 2.85 44.96 2.54
N CYS A 180 3.10 44.53 1.29
CA CYS A 180 3.27 43.13 0.93
C CYS A 180 4.54 42.49 1.53
N GLU A 181 5.66 43.23 1.60
CA GLU A 181 6.93 42.72 2.14
C GLU A 181 6.93 42.66 3.68
N MET A 182 6.13 43.54 4.30
CA MET A 182 5.93 43.61 5.75
C MET A 182 5.31 42.35 6.32
N GLN A 183 4.43 41.68 5.56
CA GLN A 183 3.73 40.47 6.00
C GLN A 183 4.70 39.28 6.08
N ASN A 184 5.64 39.17 5.14
CA ASN A 184 6.65 38.10 5.13
C ASN A 184 7.65 38.23 6.30
N ILE A 185 8.11 39.45 6.61
CA ILE A 185 9.09 39.74 7.71
C ILE A 185 8.48 39.58 9.12
N LEU A 186 7.16 39.52 9.23
CA LEU A 186 6.43 39.36 10.50
C LEU A 186 6.06 37.90 10.81
N ILE A 187 6.32 36.98 9.88
CA ILE A 187 6.02 35.54 10.00
C ILE A 187 7.27 34.74 10.40
N GLU A 188 8.48 35.23 10.05
CA GLU A 188 9.78 34.81 10.61
C GLU A 188 10.04 35.39 12.02
#